data_AF-A0A2M8KZ99-F1
#
_entry.id   AF-A0A2M8KZ99-F1
#
_cell.length_a   1.000
_cell.length_b   1.000
_cell.length_c   1.000
_cell.angle_alpha   90.00
_cell.angle_beta   90.00
_cell.angle_gamma   90.00
#
_symmetry.space_group_name_H-M   'P 1'
#
loop_
_entity.id
_entity.type
_entity.pdbx_description
1 polymer ?
#
loop_
_entity_poly.entity_id
_entity_poly.type
_entity_poly.pdbx_seq_one_letter_code
_entity_poly.pdbx_strand_id
1 'polypeptide(L)'
;MVSIIIPSRSQQFLQQTVDDLLAKAEGEIEIIVILDGYWPNPVLKDDARVVILHHGLVHDNVGMRGSINTGLDIARGEYIMKIDEHCMVDQGYDAKLAADCEDNWVVIPRRYRLDAENWKVIEDGRPPIDYMHIDNKDDYLHGSERNRYDFLDRGRKNGSKDIRPLALTIHR
;
A
#
# COMPACT_ATOMS: atom_id res chain seq x y z
N MET A 1 9.82 0.73 -13.10
CA MET A 1 9.55 -0.46 -12.27
C MET A 1 9.27 -0.03 -10.85
N VAL A 2 8.30 -0.66 -10.17
CA VAL A 2 7.94 -0.40 -8.76
C VAL A 2 8.37 -1.58 -7.88
N SER A 3 9.16 -1.33 -6.83
CA SER A 3 9.51 -2.33 -5.80
C SER A 3 8.54 -2.27 -4.64
N ILE A 4 7.83 -3.36 -4.39
CA ILE A 4 6.74 -3.43 -3.42
C ILE A 4 7.22 -4.17 -2.19
N ILE A 5 7.43 -3.46 -1.09
CA ILE A 5 7.93 -4.02 0.17
C ILE A 5 6.75 -4.33 1.09
N ILE A 6 6.62 -5.60 1.45
CA ILE A 6 5.62 -6.11 2.38
C ILE A 6 6.33 -6.59 3.66
N PRO A 7 6.48 -5.76 4.69
CA PRO A 7 6.83 -6.27 6.00
C PRO A 7 5.68 -7.15 6.50
N SER A 8 5.98 -8.37 6.93
CA SER A 8 4.94 -9.30 7.35
C SER A 8 5.27 -9.98 8.67
N ARG A 9 4.27 -10.04 9.56
CA ARG A 9 4.28 -10.83 10.80
C ARG A 9 3.09 -11.77 10.94
N SER A 10 2.15 -11.70 10.02
CA SER A 10 0.98 -12.56 9.98
C SER A 10 0.74 -13.08 8.57
N GLN A 11 0.49 -14.37 8.45
CA GLN A 11 0.22 -15.00 7.16
C GLN A 11 -1.22 -14.88 6.67
N GLN A 12 -2.16 -14.46 7.54
CA GLN A 12 -3.60 -14.66 7.32
C GLN A 12 -4.10 -14.18 5.96
N PHE A 13 -3.59 -13.03 5.50
CA PHE A 13 -4.01 -12.40 4.24
C PHE A 13 -2.85 -12.16 3.26
N LEU A 14 -1.64 -12.59 3.61
CA LEU A 14 -0.42 -12.28 2.87
C LEU A 14 -0.48 -12.81 1.44
N GLN A 15 -0.90 -14.07 1.25
CA GLN A 15 -1.03 -14.65 -0.09
C GLN A 15 -2.04 -13.89 -0.94
N GLN A 16 -3.17 -13.48 -0.36
CA GLN A 16 -4.20 -12.74 -1.08
C GLN A 16 -3.70 -11.36 -1.49
N THR A 17 -2.96 -10.67 -0.61
CA THR A 17 -2.30 -9.40 -0.96
C THR A 17 -1.31 -9.57 -2.10
N VAL A 18 -0.44 -10.60 -2.04
CA VAL A 18 0.52 -10.88 -3.13
C VAL A 18 -0.21 -11.20 -4.44
N ASP A 19 -1.22 -12.06 -4.42
CA ASP A 19 -2.03 -12.41 -5.59
C ASP A 19 -2.68 -11.17 -6.21
N ASP A 20 -3.22 -10.27 -5.38
CA ASP A 20 -3.90 -9.05 -5.81
C ASP A 20 -2.92 -8.04 -6.45
N LEU A 21 -1.73 -7.87 -5.87
CA LEU A 21 -0.65 -7.04 -6.40
C LEU A 21 -0.17 -7.55 -7.76
N LEU A 22 0.01 -8.87 -7.91
CA LEU A 22 0.46 -9.49 -9.15
C LEU A 22 -0.58 -9.42 -10.26
N ALA A 23 -1.86 -9.59 -9.92
CA ALA A 23 -2.96 -9.64 -10.88
C ALA A 23 -3.36 -8.26 -11.41
N LYS A 24 -3.18 -7.21 -10.61
CA LYS A 24 -3.66 -5.85 -10.92
C LYS A 24 -2.55 -4.89 -11.31
N ALA A 25 -1.29 -5.31 -11.34
CA ALA A 25 -0.21 -4.50 -11.87
C ALA A 25 -0.31 -4.37 -13.40
N GLU A 26 -0.04 -3.17 -13.92
CA GLU A 26 -0.03 -2.90 -15.37
C GLU A 26 1.35 -2.55 -15.91
N GLY A 27 2.28 -2.17 -15.03
CA GLY A 27 3.69 -1.97 -15.31
C GLY A 27 4.57 -3.07 -14.73
N GLU A 28 5.88 -2.83 -14.77
CA GLU A 28 6.87 -3.74 -14.20
C GLU A 28 6.95 -3.57 -12.68
N ILE A 29 6.78 -4.68 -11.96
CA ILE A 29 6.87 -4.73 -10.50
C ILE A 29 7.81 -5.83 -10.03
N GLU A 30 8.37 -5.65 -8.85
CA GLU A 30 8.90 -6.71 -8.01
C GLU A 30 8.26 -6.63 -6.62
N ILE A 31 7.99 -7.77 -5.99
CA ILE A 31 7.39 -7.84 -4.67
C ILE A 31 8.40 -8.46 -3.71
N ILE A 32 8.77 -7.72 -2.68
CA ILE A 32 9.73 -8.12 -1.66
C ILE A 32 8.96 -8.35 -0.36
N VAL A 33 8.74 -9.63 -0.04
CA VAL A 33 8.08 -10.04 1.19
C VAL A 33 9.12 -10.30 2.27
N ILE A 34 9.03 -9.54 3.36
CA ILE A 34 9.92 -9.68 4.50
C ILE A 34 9.17 -10.39 5.63
N LEU A 35 9.43 -11.68 5.79
CA LEU A 35 8.84 -12.53 6.82
C LEU A 35 9.62 -12.33 8.14
N ASP A 36 9.02 -11.61 9.10
CA ASP A 36 9.70 -11.22 10.33
C ASP A 36 9.33 -12.15 11.50
N GLY A 37 10.18 -13.15 11.73
CA GLY A 37 10.08 -14.09 12.85
C GLY A 37 9.19 -15.31 12.61
N TYR A 38 8.76 -15.60 11.37
CA TYR A 38 7.93 -16.77 11.08
C TYR A 38 8.07 -17.26 9.64
N TRP A 39 7.73 -18.53 9.40
CA TRP A 39 7.56 -19.09 8.05
C TRP A 39 6.08 -19.32 7.77
N PRO A 40 5.54 -18.88 6.61
CA PRO A 40 4.15 -19.10 6.29
C PRO A 40 3.86 -20.59 6.06
N ASN A 41 2.70 -21.03 6.53
CA ASN A 41 2.11 -22.34 6.30
C ASN A 41 0.62 -22.17 5.92
N PRO A 42 0.23 -22.40 4.66
CA PRO A 42 1.09 -22.87 3.57
C PRO A 42 2.15 -21.84 3.16
N VAL A 43 3.23 -22.31 2.53
CA VAL A 43 4.23 -21.43 1.94
C VAL A 43 3.58 -20.58 0.84
N LEU A 44 4.14 -19.39 0.60
CA LEU A 44 3.68 -18.54 -0.50
C LEU A 44 3.86 -19.25 -1.84
N LYS A 45 2.92 -19.01 -2.75
CA LYS A 45 3.01 -19.48 -4.14
C LYS A 45 4.25 -18.87 -4.80
N ASP A 46 4.95 -19.68 -5.57
CA ASP A 46 6.13 -19.26 -6.32
C ASP A 46 5.74 -18.36 -7.50
N ASP A 47 6.43 -17.23 -7.65
CA ASP A 47 6.33 -16.31 -8.79
C ASP A 47 7.69 -15.61 -8.95
N ALA A 48 8.20 -15.52 -10.18
CA ALA A 48 9.52 -14.96 -10.47
C ALA A 48 9.67 -13.47 -10.09
N ARG A 49 8.54 -12.76 -9.91
CA ARG A 49 8.50 -11.37 -9.46
C ARG A 49 8.50 -11.24 -7.93
N VAL A 50 8.39 -12.35 -7.20
CA VAL A 50 8.29 -12.35 -5.72
C VAL A 50 9.62 -12.82 -5.13
N VAL A 51 10.21 -11.96 -4.29
CA VAL A 51 11.40 -12.24 -3.49
C VAL A 51 10.97 -12.38 -2.04
N ILE A 52 11.35 -13.47 -1.39
CA ILE A 52 11.06 -13.73 0.01
C ILE A 52 12.36 -13.63 0.81
N LEU A 53 12.39 -12.77 1.82
CA LEU A 53 13.46 -12.70 2.80
C LEU A 53 12.89 -12.99 4.18
N HIS A 54 13.58 -13.83 4.94
CA HIS A 54 13.17 -14.24 6.27
C HIS A 54 14.13 -13.71 7.34
N HIS A 55 13.59 -13.10 8.39
CA HIS A 55 14.33 -12.65 9.55
C HIS A 55 14.05 -13.56 10.75
N GLY A 56 15.03 -14.43 11.06
CA GLY A 56 15.16 -15.08 12.36
C GLY A 56 13.92 -15.82 12.85
N LEU A 57 13.90 -16.14 14.14
CA LEU A 57 12.73 -16.73 14.80
C LEU A 57 11.94 -15.63 15.52
N VAL A 58 10.79 -16.00 16.09
CA VAL A 58 9.88 -15.06 16.78
C VAL A 58 10.60 -14.17 17.80
N HIS A 59 11.69 -14.63 18.44
CA HIS A 59 12.44 -13.87 19.44
C HIS A 59 13.55 -12.96 18.88
N ASP A 60 13.95 -13.15 17.61
CA ASP A 60 15.02 -12.41 16.93
C ASP A 60 14.49 -11.48 15.85
N ASN A 61 13.22 -11.13 15.96
CA ASN A 61 12.50 -10.30 15.02
C ASN A 61 13.04 -8.86 15.01
N VAL A 62 12.98 -8.18 13.86
CA VAL A 62 13.54 -6.82 13.69
C VAL A 62 12.46 -5.73 13.71
N GLY A 63 11.19 -6.13 13.63
CA GLY A 63 10.05 -5.23 13.63
C GLY A 63 9.84 -4.55 12.29
N MET A 64 8.67 -3.93 12.12
CA MET A 64 8.24 -3.35 10.85
C MET A 64 9.28 -2.41 10.22
N ARG A 65 9.92 -1.53 11.01
CA ARG A 65 10.94 -0.60 10.50
C ARG A 65 12.19 -1.33 10.01
N GLY A 66 12.66 -2.32 10.76
CA GLY A 66 13.79 -3.16 10.35
C GLY A 66 13.47 -3.91 9.07
N SER A 67 12.29 -4.53 9.01
CA SER A 67 11.82 -5.24 7.82
C SER A 67 11.74 -4.34 6.59
N ILE A 68 11.19 -3.13 6.72
CA ILE A 68 11.12 -2.17 5.61
C ILE A 68 12.53 -1.81 5.13
N ASN A 69 13.46 -1.51 6.04
CA ASN A 69 14.84 -1.17 5.67
C ASN A 69 15.54 -2.33 4.96
N THR A 70 15.38 -3.56 5.43
CA THR A 70 15.93 -4.73 4.73
C THR A 70 15.35 -4.87 3.32
N GLY A 71 14.04 -4.63 3.16
CA GLY A 71 13.40 -4.63 1.84
C GLY A 71 13.95 -3.55 0.92
N LEU A 72 14.23 -2.36 1.45
CA LEU A 72 14.84 -1.26 0.72
C LEU A 72 16.25 -1.61 0.23
N ASP A 73 17.06 -2.27 1.06
CA ASP A 73 18.46 -2.61 0.73
C ASP A 73 18.59 -3.51 -0.50
N ILE A 74 17.55 -4.27 -0.85
CA ILE A 74 17.55 -5.18 -2.00
C ILE A 74 16.62 -4.75 -3.14
N ALA A 75 15.87 -3.67 -2.95
CA ALA A 75 14.97 -3.13 -3.96
C ALA A 75 15.75 -2.57 -5.16
N ARG A 76 15.19 -2.76 -6.36
CA ARG A 76 15.80 -2.41 -7.66
C ARG A 76 14.94 -1.46 -8.49
N GLY A 77 13.73 -1.19 -8.05
CA GLY A 77 12.76 -0.33 -8.71
C GLY A 77 13.16 1.14 -8.61
N GLU A 78 12.72 1.91 -9.60
CA GLU A 78 12.82 3.37 -9.58
C GLU A 78 11.87 3.98 -8.53
N TYR A 79 10.77 3.27 -8.25
CA TYR A 79 9.78 3.64 -7.27
C TYR A 79 9.73 2.59 -6.18
N ILE A 80 9.72 3.02 -4.92
CA ILE A 80 9.56 2.14 -3.76
C ILE A 80 8.16 2.27 -3.21
N MET A 81 7.45 1.17 -3.09
CA MET A 81 6.10 1.05 -2.58
C MET A 81 6.10 0.25 -1.27
N LYS A 82 5.69 0.85 -0.14
CA LYS A 82 5.43 0.07 1.09
C LYS A 82 3.94 -0.24 1.24
N ILE A 83 3.58 -1.49 1.54
CA ILE A 83 2.20 -1.94 1.79
C ILE A 83 2.11 -2.96 2.92
N ASP A 84 0.99 -3.03 3.62
CA ASP A 84 0.74 -4.05 4.67
C ASP A 84 0.30 -5.40 4.07
N GLU A 85 0.53 -6.49 4.80
CA GLU A 85 0.25 -7.88 4.37
C GLU A 85 -1.24 -8.29 4.35
N HIS A 86 -2.13 -7.31 4.37
CA HIS A 86 -3.59 -7.50 4.42
C HIS A 86 -4.31 -6.39 3.63
N CYS A 87 -3.72 -6.03 2.49
CA CYS A 87 -4.26 -5.04 1.57
C CYS A 87 -4.77 -5.67 0.29
N MET A 88 -5.78 -5.03 -0.28
CA MET A 88 -6.23 -5.17 -1.67
C MET A 88 -5.79 -3.91 -2.43
N VAL A 89 -5.57 -3.99 -3.74
CA VAL A 89 -5.23 -2.85 -4.59
C VAL A 89 -6.25 -2.67 -5.72
N ASP A 90 -6.22 -1.51 -6.33
CA ASP A 90 -7.02 -1.15 -7.50
C ASP A 90 -6.27 -1.59 -8.76
N GLN A 91 -7.00 -1.76 -9.87
CA GLN A 91 -6.41 -2.09 -11.16
C GLN A 91 -5.41 -1.00 -11.59
N GLY A 92 -4.21 -1.38 -12.03
CA GLY A 92 -3.15 -0.46 -12.47
C GLY A 92 -2.61 0.44 -11.37
N TYR A 93 -2.64 0.01 -10.10
CA TYR A 93 -2.18 0.81 -8.96
C TYR A 93 -0.75 1.33 -9.14
N ASP A 94 0.14 0.51 -9.70
CA ASP A 94 1.55 0.79 -9.89
C ASP A 94 1.75 1.90 -10.93
N ALA A 95 1.08 1.78 -12.08
CA ALA A 95 1.15 2.78 -13.14
C ALA A 95 0.47 4.09 -12.72
N LYS A 96 -0.72 4.02 -12.11
CA LYS A 96 -1.47 5.20 -11.65
C LYS A 96 -0.69 6.03 -10.63
N LEU A 97 -0.02 5.37 -9.68
CA LEU A 97 0.70 6.06 -8.63
C LEU A 97 2.08 6.53 -9.07
N ALA A 98 2.78 5.76 -9.90
CA ALA A 98 4.04 6.21 -10.50
C ALA A 98 3.83 7.42 -11.43
N ALA A 99 2.73 7.48 -12.18
CA ALA A 99 2.44 8.58 -13.11
C ALA A 99 2.29 9.95 -12.43
N ASP A 100 1.83 9.98 -11.18
CA ASP A 100 1.64 11.21 -10.39
C ASP A 100 2.82 11.46 -9.41
N CYS A 101 3.84 10.59 -9.40
CA CYS A 101 4.96 10.67 -8.44
C CYS A 101 6.17 11.39 -9.03
N GLU A 102 6.30 12.68 -8.72
CA GLU A 102 7.44 13.51 -9.12
C GLU A 102 8.67 13.31 -8.20
N ASP A 103 9.80 13.90 -8.58
CA ASP A 103 11.01 13.91 -7.76
C ASP A 103 10.76 14.51 -6.36
N ASN A 104 11.28 13.83 -5.33
CA ASN A 104 11.12 14.21 -3.92
C ASN A 104 9.68 14.21 -3.41
N TRP A 105 8.77 13.49 -4.08
CA TRP A 105 7.40 13.33 -3.61
C TRP A 105 7.22 12.06 -2.78
N VAL A 106 6.20 12.13 -1.93
CA VAL A 106 5.64 10.99 -1.23
C VAL A 106 4.18 10.93 -1.64
N VAL A 107 3.84 10.00 -2.53
CA VAL A 107 2.45 9.83 -2.95
C VAL A 107 1.76 8.90 -1.97
N ILE A 108 0.62 9.34 -1.43
CA ILE A 108 -0.27 8.51 -0.61
C ILE A 108 -1.60 8.38 -1.34
N PRO A 109 -2.05 7.16 -1.63
CA PRO A 109 -3.25 6.95 -2.38
C PRO A 109 -4.45 6.83 -1.44
N ARG A 110 -5.64 6.79 -2.04
CA ARG A 110 -6.92 6.82 -1.34
C ARG A 110 -7.26 5.47 -0.71
N ARG A 111 -7.47 5.43 0.59
CA ARG A 111 -7.82 4.18 1.28
C ARG A 111 -9.32 3.93 1.33
N TYR A 112 -9.74 2.78 0.82
CA TYR A 112 -11.06 2.19 1.05
C TYR A 112 -11.01 1.18 2.19
N ARG A 113 -12.16 0.83 2.75
CA ARG A 113 -12.26 -0.19 3.80
C ARG A 113 -12.35 -1.56 3.15
N LEU A 114 -11.51 -2.49 3.60
CA LEU A 114 -11.47 -3.87 3.12
C LEU A 114 -12.25 -4.78 4.08
N ASP A 115 -13.19 -5.54 3.54
CA ASP A 115 -13.69 -6.76 4.14
C ASP A 115 -12.70 -7.88 3.76
N ALA A 116 -11.77 -8.19 4.66
CA ALA A 116 -10.67 -9.09 4.39
C ALA A 116 -11.13 -10.56 4.28
N GLU A 117 -12.24 -10.93 4.92
CA GLU A 117 -12.79 -12.28 4.85
C GLU A 117 -13.41 -12.55 3.47
N ASN A 118 -14.14 -11.57 2.92
CA ASN A 118 -14.78 -11.69 1.61
C ASN A 118 -13.96 -11.07 0.46
N TRP A 119 -12.78 -10.53 0.77
CA TRP A 119 -11.87 -9.84 -0.16
C TRP A 119 -12.57 -8.79 -1.05
N LYS A 120 -13.35 -7.91 -0.42
CA LYS A 120 -14.16 -6.89 -1.12
C LYS A 120 -14.09 -5.53 -0.43
N VAL A 121 -14.39 -4.48 -1.20
CA VAL A 121 -14.57 -3.14 -0.62
C VAL A 121 -15.85 -3.12 0.21
N ILE A 122 -15.79 -2.54 1.41
CA ILE A 122 -16.96 -2.28 2.25
C ILE A 122 -17.67 -1.03 1.73
N GLU A 123 -18.94 -1.20 1.34
CA GLU A 123 -19.84 -0.13 0.89
C GLU A 123 -20.87 0.19 1.99
N ASP A 124 -20.46 0.94 3.01
CA ASP A 124 -21.29 1.29 4.17
C ASP A 124 -21.69 2.78 4.21
N GLY A 125 -21.50 3.48 3.09
CA GLY A 125 -21.78 4.91 2.95
C GLY A 125 -20.72 5.83 3.59
N ARG A 126 -19.73 5.31 4.33
CA ARG A 126 -18.63 6.13 4.83
C ARG A 126 -17.71 6.52 3.67
N PRO A 127 -17.24 7.78 3.61
CA PRO A 127 -16.29 8.18 2.58
C PRO A 127 -14.96 7.42 2.72
N PRO A 128 -14.22 7.31 1.60
CA PRO A 128 -12.85 6.81 1.64
C PRO A 128 -11.95 7.78 2.40
N ILE A 129 -10.82 7.26 2.86
CA ILE A 129 -9.86 7.99 3.69
C ILE A 129 -8.74 8.50 2.78
N ASP A 130 -8.62 9.82 2.71
CA ASP A 130 -7.51 10.50 2.04
C ASP A 130 -6.57 11.02 3.14
N TYR A 131 -5.35 10.50 3.17
CA TYR A 131 -4.31 10.93 4.11
C TYR A 131 -3.65 12.22 3.63
N MET A 132 -3.15 13.05 4.55
CA MET A 132 -2.47 14.33 4.27
C MET A 132 -3.38 15.47 3.79
N HIS A 133 -4.48 15.71 4.51
CA HIS A 133 -5.14 17.01 4.46
C HIS A 133 -4.51 17.94 5.51
N ILE A 134 -3.89 19.04 5.04
CA ILE A 134 -3.57 20.18 5.90
C ILE A 134 -4.88 20.88 6.20
N ASP A 135 -5.18 21.00 7.48
CA ASP A 135 -6.34 21.70 7.98
C ASP A 135 -5.91 22.84 8.90
N ASN A 136 -6.52 24.01 8.73
CA ASN A 136 -6.37 25.13 9.64
C ASN A 136 -7.43 24.98 10.72
N LYS A 137 -7.10 24.22 11.76
CA LYS A 137 -7.82 24.27 13.02
C LYS A 137 -7.07 25.22 13.93
N ASP A 138 -7.76 26.26 14.40
CA ASP A 138 -7.25 27.19 15.43
C ASP A 138 -5.97 27.95 15.06
N ASP A 139 -5.84 28.41 13.81
CA ASP A 139 -4.70 29.19 13.28
C ASP A 139 -3.33 28.47 13.26
N TYR A 140 -3.32 27.13 13.41
CA TYR A 140 -2.12 26.30 13.25
C TYR A 140 -2.30 25.26 12.12
N LEU A 141 -1.23 25.04 11.34
CA LEU A 141 -1.18 24.01 10.32
C LEU A 141 -1.03 22.64 11.01
N HIS A 142 -2.05 21.81 10.91
CA HIS A 142 -2.01 20.43 11.39
C HIS A 142 -2.32 19.45 10.26
N GLY A 143 -1.59 18.32 10.23
CA GLY A 143 -2.00 17.17 9.44
C GLY A 143 -3.25 16.56 10.09
N SER A 144 -4.36 16.52 9.36
CA SER A 144 -5.63 16.00 9.85
C SER A 144 -6.12 14.85 8.98
N GLU A 145 -6.72 13.83 9.60
CA GLU A 145 -7.58 12.89 8.91
C GLU A 145 -8.92 13.59 8.64
N ARG A 146 -9.16 14.08 7.42
CA ARG A 146 -10.45 14.67 7.02
C ARG A 146 -11.10 13.88 5.90
N ASN A 147 -12.38 13.60 6.09
CA ASN A 147 -13.26 13.05 5.06
C ASN A 147 -13.64 14.15 4.07
N ARG A 148 -13.59 13.85 2.77
CA ARG A 148 -13.62 14.79 1.63
C ARG A 148 -14.88 15.66 1.45
N TYR A 149 -15.81 15.72 2.41
CA TYR A 149 -17.07 16.43 2.23
C TYR A 149 -16.97 17.96 2.37
N ASP A 150 -15.89 18.51 2.93
CA ASP A 150 -15.82 19.96 3.19
C ASP A 150 -15.28 20.82 2.03
N PHE A 151 -14.66 20.24 0.99
CA PHE A 151 -13.93 21.03 -0.02
C PHE A 151 -14.47 20.95 -1.46
N LEU A 152 -15.21 19.90 -1.83
CA LEU A 152 -15.58 19.70 -3.24
C LEU A 152 -16.84 20.44 -3.71
N ASP A 153 -17.60 21.05 -2.80
CA ASP A 153 -18.83 21.77 -3.19
C ASP A 153 -18.57 23.19 -3.75
N ARG A 154 -17.31 23.61 -3.91
CA ARG A 154 -16.96 24.91 -4.50
C ARG A 154 -16.35 24.89 -5.90
N GLY A 155 -16.19 23.72 -6.54
CA GLY A 155 -15.85 23.74 -7.96
C GLY A 155 -15.22 22.48 -8.53
N ARG A 156 -16.04 21.50 -8.89
CA ARG A 156 -15.93 20.81 -10.19
C ARG A 156 -17.10 19.85 -10.35
N LYS A 157 -18.07 20.27 -11.17
CA LYS A 157 -18.97 19.34 -11.86
C LYS A 157 -18.15 18.65 -12.94
N ASN A 158 -17.78 17.39 -12.75
CA ASN A 158 -17.78 16.37 -13.80
C ASN A 158 -17.45 15.01 -13.21
N GLY A 159 -18.29 14.04 -13.55
CA GLY A 159 -18.19 12.67 -13.07
C GLY A 159 -17.11 11.87 -13.78
N SER A 160 -16.21 11.30 -13.00
CA SER A 160 -15.69 9.95 -13.21
C SER A 160 -15.59 9.30 -11.83
N LYS A 161 -16.21 8.13 -11.66
CA LYS A 161 -16.07 7.30 -10.45
C LYS A 161 -14.80 6.47 -10.58
N ASP A 162 -13.64 7.14 -10.56
CA ASP A 162 -12.37 6.44 -10.47
C ASP A 162 -12.08 6.11 -9.00
N ILE A 163 -12.26 4.83 -8.67
CA ILE A 163 -11.76 4.23 -7.44
C ILE A 163 -10.23 4.32 -7.52
N ARG A 164 -9.57 4.86 -6.50
CA ARG A 164 -8.10 4.98 -6.44
C ARG A 164 -7.57 4.18 -5.23
N PRO A 165 -6.45 3.45 -5.33
CA PRO A 165 -6.05 2.37 -4.41
C PRO A 165 -5.52 2.80 -3.02
N LEU A 166 -5.37 1.79 -2.15
CA LEU A 166 -5.06 1.79 -0.72
C LEU A 166 -3.67 2.31 -0.34
N ALA A 167 -3.58 2.85 0.89
CA ALA A 167 -2.42 3.45 1.53
C ALA A 167 -1.10 2.75 1.17
N LEU A 168 -0.28 3.55 0.51
CA LEU A 168 0.92 3.19 -0.15
C LEU A 168 1.84 4.37 -0.09
N THR A 169 3.09 4.14 0.23
CA THR A 169 4.08 5.19 0.12
C THR A 169 4.92 4.87 -1.09
N ILE A 170 4.78 5.67 -2.15
CA ILE A 170 5.74 5.66 -3.26
C ILE A 170 6.82 6.72 -3.02
N HIS A 171 8.09 6.29 -3.03
CA HIS A 171 9.27 7.16 -3.04
C HIS A 171 10.07 6.92 -4.33
N ARG A 172 10.62 7.99 -4.90
CA ARG A 172 11.64 7.96 -5.97
C ARG A 172 13.00 8.32 -5.40
#